data_AF-K0RTG6-F1
#
_entry.id   AF-K0RTG6-F1
#
_cell.length_a   1.000
_cell.length_b   1.000
_cell.length_c   1.000
_cell.angle_alpha   90.00
_cell.angle_beta   90.00
_cell.angle_gamma   90.00
#
_symmetry.space_group_name_H-M   'P 1'
#
loop_
_entity.id
_entity.type
_entity.pdbx_description
1 polymer ?
#
loop_
_entity_poly.entity_id
_entity_poly.type
_entity_poly.pdbx_seq_one_letter_code
_entity_poly.pdbx_strand_id
1 'polypeptide(L)'
;MPYLKNSDLKDIMGKSYDPKTADNWVSMSEDVEFLPVLKNGMNGDVDGQNDPRRLTRSLEQTTGSYTSNNPYSVQPFVEGMSEYDEYQQAWRLLGFMIDCSIPFEDDDYQQGSHKSGDNEEVTESGCARYVIWAAYVDLNYEGGGIGEYQYYNRTSGEWDDNACYYADGGGGGDDDKGYQSRCAKMDCHSEDTDFSVLGFFKHRNYDDWMEQLFKHEGMCVWTEEEYSFMKNARKAWPSGCTDTGTTANVNGGTVSLYYNIRPLQYGRIAFGLYTDEECITYYSASTDTIENIIGNKFTQEHSQHSGDNGGDYDFSGDTLSESMERWDSAFDVWRTCHPCVAHDLQNTAGDMYTDDNYGGSSYYNWYNYGRRKLGGEYSAQGDIFECYDDAGYTNVNQCMKFSAKTVMKTATIRDLSLANSQGSLVEFPLSGYINAQKEYVSHKKDTFYMYFYLAAASCLFVFSLFKLYKAVREPVQEPTELTEELL
;
A
#
# COMPACT_ATOMS: atom_id res chain seq x y z
N MET A 1 -20.34 -15.61 3.18
CA MET A 1 -21.07 -14.91 4.27
C MET A 1 -22.13 -14.04 3.60
N PRO A 2 -23.36 -13.90 4.14
CA PRO A 2 -24.35 -13.03 3.51
C PRO A 2 -23.97 -11.57 3.76
N TYR A 3 -24.09 -10.75 2.72
CA TYR A 3 -23.77 -9.33 2.65
C TYR A 3 -24.36 -8.53 3.82
N LEU A 4 -23.59 -7.60 4.38
CA LEU A 4 -24.06 -6.64 5.39
C LEU A 4 -25.15 -5.77 4.77
N LYS A 5 -26.36 -5.86 5.31
CA LYS A 5 -27.50 -5.05 4.86
C LYS A 5 -27.41 -3.65 5.45
N ASN A 6 -28.06 -2.69 4.81
CA ASN A 6 -28.18 -1.31 5.32
C ASN A 6 -28.86 -1.25 6.72
N SER A 7 -29.63 -2.27 7.09
CA SER A 7 -30.15 -2.46 8.45
C SER A 7 -29.04 -2.73 9.47
N ASP A 8 -28.00 -3.45 9.06
CA ASP A 8 -26.89 -3.88 9.90
C ASP A 8 -25.94 -2.70 10.17
N LEU A 9 -25.83 -1.78 9.19
CA LEU A 9 -25.15 -0.48 9.34
C LEU A 9 -25.82 0.41 10.41
N LYS A 10 -27.15 0.34 10.58
CA LYS A 10 -27.85 1.10 11.64
C LYS A 10 -27.52 0.56 13.04
N ASP A 11 -27.37 -0.75 13.16
CA ASP A 11 -26.96 -1.40 14.41
C ASP A 11 -25.49 -1.11 14.75
N ILE A 12 -24.64 -0.93 13.73
CA ILE A 12 -23.22 -0.54 13.89
C ILE A 12 -23.08 0.97 14.18
N MET A 13 -23.80 1.84 13.46
CA MET A 13 -23.62 3.30 13.51
C MET A 13 -24.57 4.01 14.49
N GLY A 14 -25.54 3.31 15.10
CA GLY A 14 -26.46 3.86 16.10
C GLY A 14 -27.47 4.90 15.59
N LYS A 15 -27.54 5.17 14.28
CA LYS A 15 -28.47 6.14 13.68
C LYS A 15 -28.93 5.74 12.27
N SER A 16 -30.12 6.23 11.90
CA SER A 16 -30.69 6.09 10.55
C SER A 16 -29.88 6.90 9.54
N TYR A 17 -29.39 6.27 8.49
CA TYR A 17 -28.64 6.91 7.41
C TYR A 17 -29.59 7.67 6.45
N ASP A 18 -29.31 8.96 6.19
CA ASP A 18 -29.99 9.76 5.16
C ASP A 18 -28.99 10.09 4.03
N PRO A 19 -29.11 9.44 2.86
CA PRO A 19 -28.18 9.59 1.74
C PRO A 19 -28.15 11.00 1.15
N LYS A 20 -29.15 11.86 1.43
CA LYS A 20 -29.22 13.21 0.87
C LYS A 20 -28.48 14.26 1.68
N THR A 21 -28.07 13.93 2.92
CA THR A 21 -27.42 14.87 3.84
C THR A 21 -26.05 14.37 4.32
N ALA A 22 -25.57 13.25 3.80
CA ALA A 22 -24.28 12.70 4.17
C ALA A 22 -23.16 13.43 3.42
N ASP A 23 -22.48 14.37 4.10
CA ASP A 23 -21.20 14.96 3.67
C ASP A 23 -20.02 13.95 3.76
N ASN A 24 -20.32 12.64 3.84
CA ASN A 24 -19.34 11.57 3.98
C ASN A 24 -19.56 10.53 2.89
N TRP A 25 -18.47 10.19 2.22
CA TRP A 25 -18.31 9.16 1.20
C TRP A 25 -18.70 7.78 1.74
N VAL A 26 -19.80 7.20 1.26
CA VAL A 26 -20.16 5.77 1.44
C VAL A 26 -20.98 5.29 0.24
N SER A 27 -20.77 4.02 -0.15
CA SER A 27 -21.40 3.27 -1.24
C SER A 27 -22.92 3.49 -1.41
N MET A 28 -23.37 3.62 -2.66
CA MET A 28 -24.78 3.82 -3.03
C MET A 28 -25.44 2.61 -3.73
N SER A 29 -24.82 1.43 -3.80
CA SER A 29 -25.39 0.24 -4.48
C SER A 29 -25.03 -1.07 -3.78
N GLU A 30 -25.96 -2.03 -3.75
CA GLU A 30 -25.71 -3.41 -3.26
C GLU A 30 -24.65 -4.16 -4.10
N ASP A 31 -24.36 -3.68 -5.33
CA ASP A 31 -23.49 -4.35 -6.29
C ASP A 31 -22.28 -3.51 -6.78
N VAL A 32 -22.07 -2.29 -6.24
CA VAL A 32 -20.92 -1.43 -6.64
C VAL A 32 -20.36 -0.69 -5.42
N GLU A 33 -19.10 -0.98 -5.08
CA GLU A 33 -18.32 -0.20 -4.11
C GLU A 33 -17.63 0.99 -4.84
N PHE A 34 -18.01 2.20 -4.41
CA PHE A 34 -17.48 3.54 -4.72
C PHE A 34 -17.83 4.18 -6.08
N LEU A 35 -18.55 5.31 -6.00
CA LEU A 35 -18.62 6.37 -7.01
C LEU A 35 -18.52 7.72 -6.28
N PRO A 36 -17.96 8.77 -6.91
CA PRO A 36 -17.94 10.10 -6.33
C PRO A 36 -19.30 10.76 -6.49
N VAL A 37 -19.62 11.69 -5.58
CA VAL A 37 -20.74 12.59 -5.77
C VAL A 37 -20.42 13.48 -6.98
N LEU A 38 -21.05 13.21 -8.12
CA LEU A 38 -21.10 14.14 -9.24
C LEU A 38 -21.80 15.43 -8.79
N LYS A 39 -21.05 16.39 -8.26
CA LYS A 39 -21.44 17.78 -8.27
C LYS A 39 -21.07 18.36 -9.63
N ASN A 40 -21.99 18.25 -10.59
CA ASN A 40 -22.45 19.39 -11.37
C ASN A 40 -23.47 18.95 -12.42
N GLY A 41 -24.63 19.61 -12.40
CA GLY A 41 -25.64 19.46 -13.43
C GLY A 41 -25.12 19.94 -14.78
N MET A 42 -25.05 19.05 -15.76
CA MET A 42 -25.10 19.40 -17.16
C MET A 42 -26.55 19.36 -17.63
N ASN A 43 -27.30 20.41 -17.30
CA ASN A 43 -28.28 20.94 -18.24
C ASN A 43 -27.47 21.77 -19.26
N GLY A 44 -26.86 21.09 -20.21
CA GLY A 44 -26.25 21.71 -21.39
C GLY A 44 -27.06 21.28 -22.60
N ASP A 45 -27.86 22.20 -23.14
CA ASP A 45 -28.56 22.03 -24.39
C ASP A 45 -27.62 21.51 -25.49
N VAL A 46 -28.04 20.42 -26.12
CA VAL A 46 -27.48 19.95 -27.38
C VAL A 46 -27.94 20.92 -28.46
N ASP A 47 -27.10 21.89 -28.80
CA ASP A 47 -27.22 22.62 -30.06
C ASP A 47 -25.91 22.47 -30.84
N GLY A 48 -26.02 21.88 -32.02
CA GLY A 48 -24.89 21.42 -32.80
C GLY A 48 -24.21 22.51 -33.62
N GLN A 49 -22.97 22.24 -34.05
CA GLN A 49 -22.50 22.41 -35.43
C GLN A 49 -20.98 22.11 -35.57
N ASN A 50 -20.69 21.06 -36.35
CA ASN A 50 -19.66 20.97 -37.40
C ASN A 50 -18.28 21.63 -37.20
N ASP A 51 -17.29 20.84 -36.76
CA ASP A 51 -15.91 20.93 -37.29
C ASP A 51 -15.20 19.56 -37.24
N PRO A 52 -14.95 18.89 -38.39
CA PRO A 52 -14.33 17.56 -38.43
C PRO A 52 -12.78 17.57 -38.49
N ARG A 53 -12.07 18.67 -38.18
CA ARG A 53 -10.61 18.74 -38.41
C ARG A 53 -9.73 19.11 -37.21
N ARG A 54 -10.23 19.00 -35.98
CA ARG A 54 -9.44 19.41 -34.80
C ARG A 54 -9.63 18.52 -33.58
N LEU A 55 -9.37 17.21 -33.70
CA LEU A 55 -9.19 16.29 -32.56
C LEU A 55 -8.46 15.02 -33.01
N THR A 56 -7.16 15.12 -33.20
CA THR A 56 -6.22 13.99 -33.12
C THR A 56 -5.22 14.29 -32.02
N ARG A 57 -5.72 14.38 -30.78
CA ARG A 57 -4.96 14.03 -29.59
C ARG A 57 -5.59 12.72 -29.13
N SER A 58 -4.99 11.63 -29.57
CA SER A 58 -5.36 10.27 -29.19
C SER A 58 -5.28 10.18 -27.67
N LEU A 59 -6.42 10.24 -26.99
CA LEU A 59 -6.61 9.48 -25.76
C LEU A 59 -6.34 8.04 -26.18
N GLU A 60 -5.17 7.51 -25.82
CA GLU A 60 -5.04 6.06 -25.71
C GLU A 60 -6.04 5.62 -24.66
N GLN A 61 -7.18 5.12 -25.14
CA GLN A 61 -8.16 4.40 -24.35
C GLN A 61 -7.43 3.34 -23.54
N THR A 62 -7.52 3.48 -22.22
CA THR A 62 -7.16 2.44 -21.25
C THR A 62 -7.82 1.14 -21.70
N THR A 63 -7.04 0.06 -21.80
CA THR A 63 -7.38 -1.20 -22.47
C THR A 63 -8.41 -2.07 -21.74
N GLY A 64 -9.34 -1.49 -21.00
CA GLY A 64 -10.56 -2.17 -20.56
C GLY A 64 -11.58 -2.20 -21.69
N SER A 65 -11.77 -3.35 -22.32
CA SER A 65 -12.74 -3.58 -23.40
C SER A 65 -14.15 -3.07 -23.04
N TYR A 66 -14.53 -1.94 -23.64
CA TYR A 66 -15.89 -1.38 -23.55
C TYR A 66 -16.85 -2.22 -24.40
N THR A 67 -17.79 -2.93 -23.77
CA THR A 67 -18.92 -3.55 -24.48
C THR A 67 -20.23 -3.04 -23.87
N SER A 68 -21.12 -2.50 -24.71
CA SER A 68 -22.34 -1.78 -24.30
C SER A 68 -23.40 -2.62 -23.55
N ASN A 69 -23.14 -3.91 -23.32
CA ASN A 69 -24.11 -4.88 -22.79
C ASN A 69 -23.67 -5.57 -21.50
N ASN A 70 -22.53 -5.20 -20.92
CA ASN A 70 -22.10 -5.74 -19.63
C ASN A 70 -22.48 -4.73 -18.52
N PRO A 71 -23.41 -5.04 -17.60
CA PRO A 71 -23.76 -4.16 -16.48
C PRO A 71 -22.57 -3.94 -15.50
N TYR A 72 -21.47 -4.68 -15.65
CA TYR A 72 -20.18 -4.48 -14.98
C TYR A 72 -19.14 -3.70 -15.83
N SER A 73 -19.50 -3.19 -17.03
CA SER A 73 -18.61 -2.36 -17.86
C SER A 73 -18.66 -0.87 -17.54
N VAL A 74 -19.35 -0.48 -16.47
CA VAL A 74 -19.15 0.84 -15.89
C VAL A 74 -17.81 0.75 -15.19
N GLN A 75 -16.79 1.46 -15.68
CA GLN A 75 -15.52 1.59 -14.95
C GLN A 75 -15.88 2.04 -13.52
N PRO A 76 -15.63 1.21 -12.48
CA PRO A 76 -15.98 1.54 -11.10
C PRO A 76 -15.04 2.61 -10.53
N PHE A 77 -14.18 3.17 -11.37
CA PHE A 77 -13.23 4.20 -11.00
C PHE A 77 -13.96 5.55 -11.05
N VAL A 78 -13.86 6.32 -9.96
CA VAL A 78 -13.55 7.73 -10.15
C VAL A 78 -12.31 7.73 -11.04
N GLU A 79 -12.23 8.53 -12.10
CA GLU A 79 -10.91 8.87 -12.63
C GLU A 79 -10.23 9.78 -11.59
N GLY A 80 -9.95 9.27 -10.38
CA GLY A 80 -9.27 10.00 -9.31
C GLY A 80 -7.87 10.40 -9.74
N MET A 81 -7.30 9.65 -10.70
CA MET A 81 -6.06 10.02 -11.36
C MET A 81 -6.19 11.19 -12.35
N SER A 82 -7.41 11.57 -12.75
CA SER A 82 -7.68 12.77 -13.57
C SER A 82 -8.20 13.96 -12.77
N GLU A 83 -8.85 13.69 -11.63
CA GLU A 83 -9.48 14.71 -10.78
C GLU A 83 -8.51 15.34 -9.77
N TYR A 84 -7.50 14.58 -9.33
CA TYR A 84 -6.50 15.04 -8.37
C TYR A 84 -5.16 15.30 -9.05
N ASP A 85 -4.40 16.24 -8.50
CA ASP A 85 -3.02 16.45 -8.92
C ASP A 85 -2.19 15.18 -8.70
N GLU A 86 -1.17 14.95 -9.52
CA GLU A 86 -0.32 13.75 -9.39
C GLU A 86 0.52 13.75 -8.11
N TYR A 87 0.91 14.93 -7.61
CA TYR A 87 1.62 15.09 -6.35
C TYR A 87 0.71 15.02 -5.13
N GLN A 88 -0.61 15.18 -5.32
CA GLN A 88 -1.62 15.00 -4.29
C GLN A 88 -1.90 13.52 -3.99
N GLN A 89 -1.51 12.64 -4.91
CA GLN A 89 -1.79 11.21 -4.82
C GLN A 89 -0.60 10.44 -4.24
N ALA A 90 -0.92 9.42 -3.45
CA ALA A 90 0.05 8.53 -2.86
C ALA A 90 -0.42 7.07 -2.90
N TRP A 91 0.48 6.13 -2.67
CA TRP A 91 0.18 4.71 -2.60
C TRP A 91 1.04 4.02 -1.54
N ARG A 92 0.61 2.85 -1.10
CA ARG A 92 1.46 1.93 -0.32
C ARG A 92 1.08 0.48 -0.54
N LEU A 93 2.05 -0.40 -0.41
CA LEU A 93 1.83 -1.84 -0.32
C LEU A 93 1.10 -2.16 1.00
N LEU A 94 0.05 -2.98 0.91
CA LEU A 94 -0.66 -3.49 2.08
C LEU A 94 -0.25 -4.92 2.44
N GLY A 95 0.21 -5.72 1.49
CA GLY A 95 0.70 -7.06 1.74
C GLY A 95 0.33 -8.05 0.65
N PHE A 96 0.26 -9.33 1.01
CA PHE A 96 0.02 -10.41 0.06
C PHE A 96 -1.04 -11.36 0.61
N MET A 97 -1.87 -11.96 -0.23
CA MET A 97 -2.88 -12.94 0.22
C MET A 97 -2.94 -14.16 -0.68
N ILE A 98 -3.51 -15.24 -0.16
CA ILE A 98 -3.89 -16.43 -0.91
C ILE A 98 -5.42 -16.51 -0.96
N ASP A 99 -6.04 -16.48 -2.14
CA ASP A 99 -7.48 -16.76 -2.28
C ASP A 99 -7.71 -18.03 -3.10
N CYS A 100 -8.44 -18.96 -2.51
CA CYS A 100 -8.83 -20.25 -3.11
C CYS A 100 -10.34 -20.32 -3.40
N SER A 101 -11.08 -19.22 -3.24
CA SER A 101 -12.54 -19.21 -3.32
C SER A 101 -13.08 -18.63 -4.63
N ILE A 102 -12.20 -18.32 -5.58
CA ILE A 102 -12.58 -17.67 -6.83
C ILE A 102 -12.89 -18.79 -7.84
N PRO A 103 -14.15 -18.97 -8.26
CA PRO A 103 -14.43 -19.83 -9.40
C PRO A 103 -13.73 -19.24 -10.62
N PHE A 104 -12.88 -20.02 -11.27
CA PHE A 104 -12.18 -19.58 -12.48
C PHE A 104 -13.21 -19.36 -13.57
N GLU A 105 -13.45 -18.10 -13.91
CA GLU A 105 -14.08 -17.76 -15.18
C GLU A 105 -12.98 -17.82 -16.25
N ASP A 106 -13.24 -18.56 -17.34
CA ASP A 106 -12.28 -18.87 -18.42
C ASP A 106 -11.59 -17.62 -19.04
N ASP A 107 -12.15 -16.44 -18.84
CA ASP A 107 -11.65 -15.17 -19.40
C ASP A 107 -10.42 -14.61 -18.66
N ASP A 108 -10.17 -15.00 -17.40
CA ASP A 108 -8.96 -14.61 -16.66
C ASP A 108 -7.70 -15.36 -17.16
N TYR A 109 -7.87 -16.42 -17.96
CA TYR A 109 -6.79 -17.24 -18.51
C TYR A 109 -6.18 -16.63 -19.78
N GLN A 110 -6.90 -15.75 -20.48
CA GLN A 110 -6.52 -15.28 -21.83
C GLN A 110 -5.89 -13.88 -21.90
N GLN A 111 -5.88 -13.09 -20.82
CA GLN A 111 -5.32 -11.73 -20.86
C GLN A 111 -3.80 -11.63 -20.62
N GLY A 112 -3.09 -12.75 -20.58
CA GLY A 112 -1.63 -12.78 -20.74
C GLY A 112 -1.19 -12.75 -22.21
N SER A 113 -1.71 -11.84 -23.04
CA SER A 113 -1.36 -11.81 -24.47
C SER A 113 -0.14 -10.95 -24.75
N HIS A 114 0.91 -11.62 -25.26
CA HIS A 114 2.06 -11.08 -26.00
C HIS A 114 3.35 -10.75 -25.23
N LYS A 115 3.94 -11.75 -24.58
CA LYS A 115 5.39 -12.05 -24.72
C LYS A 115 5.71 -13.46 -24.24
N SER A 116 6.02 -14.30 -25.22
CA SER A 116 6.85 -15.52 -25.20
C SER A 116 7.13 -16.17 -23.84
N GLY A 117 6.42 -17.27 -23.56
CA GLY A 117 6.88 -18.42 -22.78
C GLY A 117 7.33 -18.16 -21.35
N ASP A 118 6.43 -18.34 -20.39
CA ASP A 118 6.60 -19.27 -19.26
C ASP A 118 5.49 -19.07 -18.22
N ASN A 119 4.84 -20.20 -17.87
CA ASN A 119 4.09 -20.52 -16.66
C ASN A 119 2.89 -19.66 -16.24
N GLU A 120 1.71 -20.25 -16.50
CA GLU A 120 0.42 -19.94 -15.89
C GLU A 120 0.54 -19.89 -14.35
N GLU A 121 0.30 -18.72 -13.75
CA GLU A 121 0.27 -18.50 -12.29
C GLU A 121 -0.97 -19.11 -11.60
N VAL A 122 -1.37 -20.28 -12.05
CA VAL A 122 -2.54 -21.01 -11.56
C VAL A 122 -2.07 -22.40 -11.23
N THR A 123 -2.16 -22.80 -9.96
CA THR A 123 -2.14 -24.23 -9.66
C THR A 123 -3.38 -24.82 -10.32
N GLU A 124 -3.28 -25.99 -10.98
CA GLU A 124 -4.42 -26.67 -11.62
C GLU A 124 -5.64 -26.82 -10.68
N SER A 125 -5.42 -26.71 -9.37
CA SER A 125 -6.35 -26.84 -8.25
C SER A 125 -7.00 -25.55 -7.73
N GLY A 126 -6.60 -24.37 -8.22
CA GLY A 126 -7.45 -23.20 -8.13
C GLY A 126 -7.24 -22.20 -6.98
N CYS A 127 -6.02 -22.06 -6.47
CA CYS A 127 -5.66 -20.94 -5.59
C CYS A 127 -4.81 -19.91 -6.33
N ALA A 128 -5.03 -18.64 -6.02
CA ALA A 128 -4.25 -17.53 -6.54
C ALA A 128 -3.61 -16.72 -5.40
N ARG A 129 -2.38 -16.27 -5.63
CA ARG A 129 -1.67 -15.33 -4.76
C ARG A 129 -1.87 -13.93 -5.32
N TYR A 130 -2.12 -12.97 -4.44
CA TYR A 130 -2.32 -11.58 -4.82
C TYR A 130 -1.41 -10.68 -4.01
N VAL A 131 -0.81 -9.69 -4.66
CA VAL A 131 -0.31 -8.49 -3.98
C VAL A 131 -1.48 -7.54 -3.76
N ILE A 132 -1.55 -6.91 -2.60
CA ILE A 132 -2.58 -5.93 -2.21
C ILE A 132 -1.90 -4.60 -1.93
N TRP A 133 -2.45 -3.52 -2.46
CA TRP A 133 -1.97 -2.16 -2.22
C TRP A 133 -3.16 -1.19 -2.15
N ALA A 134 -2.92 0.02 -1.65
CA ALA A 134 -3.93 1.06 -1.54
C ALA A 134 -3.44 2.38 -2.16
N ALA A 135 -4.36 3.09 -2.80
CA ALA A 135 -4.14 4.46 -3.25
C ALA A 135 -4.78 5.46 -2.28
N TYR A 136 -4.18 6.62 -2.19
CA TYR A 136 -4.48 7.68 -1.24
C TYR A 136 -4.48 9.04 -1.94
N VAL A 137 -5.20 9.98 -1.36
CA VAL A 137 -5.24 11.37 -1.79
C VAL A 137 -5.12 12.28 -0.58
N ASP A 138 -4.30 13.30 -0.70
CA ASP A 138 -4.20 14.36 0.28
C ASP A 138 -5.19 15.50 -0.03
N LEU A 139 -6.30 15.58 0.69
CA LEU A 139 -7.32 16.60 0.41
C LEU A 139 -6.89 18.03 0.78
N ASN A 140 -5.75 18.20 1.45
CA ASN A 140 -5.21 19.49 1.87
C ASN A 140 -4.04 19.97 1.00
N TYR A 141 -3.75 19.31 -0.12
CA TYR A 141 -2.71 19.72 -1.07
C TYR A 141 -2.98 21.12 -1.65
N GLU A 142 -1.95 21.97 -1.69
CA GLU A 142 -2.04 23.39 -2.04
C GLU A 142 -1.43 23.73 -3.43
N GLY A 143 -0.83 22.74 -4.13
CA GLY A 143 -0.23 22.91 -5.45
C GLY A 143 1.29 23.06 -5.49
N GLY A 144 1.98 22.91 -4.35
CA GLY A 144 3.44 23.05 -4.20
C GLY A 144 4.27 21.82 -4.62
N GLY A 145 3.63 20.84 -5.27
CA GLY A 145 4.31 19.64 -5.77
C GLY A 145 4.95 18.79 -4.66
N ILE A 146 6.10 18.20 -4.97
CA ILE A 146 6.90 17.38 -4.04
C ILE A 146 7.34 18.18 -2.79
N GLY A 147 7.49 19.50 -2.92
CA GLY A 147 7.91 20.34 -1.81
C GLY A 147 6.83 20.61 -0.77
N GLU A 148 5.64 20.04 -0.93
CA GLU A 148 4.66 20.04 0.17
C GLU A 148 4.89 18.96 1.23
N TYR A 149 5.85 18.06 0.99
CA TYR A 149 5.94 16.82 1.72
C TYR A 149 7.32 16.53 2.31
N GLN A 150 7.29 15.98 3.52
CA GLN A 150 8.41 15.28 4.14
C GLN A 150 8.33 13.80 3.79
N TYR A 151 9.47 13.18 3.53
CA TYR A 151 9.56 11.79 3.11
C TYR A 151 10.25 10.94 4.17
N TYR A 152 9.76 9.73 4.38
CA TYR A 152 10.32 8.87 5.41
C TYR A 152 11.65 8.27 4.96
N ASN A 153 12.74 8.61 5.66
CA ASN A 153 14.04 8.01 5.42
C ASN A 153 14.18 6.74 6.26
N ARG A 154 14.11 5.58 5.60
CA ARG A 154 14.21 4.27 6.27
C ARG A 154 15.53 4.02 7.00
N THR A 155 16.61 4.65 6.55
CA THR A 155 17.96 4.42 7.08
C THR A 155 18.18 5.17 8.38
N SER A 156 17.72 6.43 8.45
CA SER A 156 17.76 7.21 9.69
C SER A 156 16.55 6.96 10.60
N GLY A 157 15.43 6.49 10.04
CA GLY A 157 14.15 6.41 10.72
C GLY A 157 13.49 7.78 10.96
N GLU A 158 13.98 8.82 10.28
CA GLU A 158 13.55 10.21 10.43
C GLU A 158 12.80 10.69 9.17
N TRP A 159 12.02 11.77 9.33
CA TRP A 159 11.35 12.43 8.22
C TRP A 159 12.30 13.44 7.59
N ASP A 160 12.60 13.25 6.31
CA ASP A 160 13.41 14.14 5.49
C ASP A 160 12.53 15.28 4.96
N ASP A 161 12.81 16.51 5.36
CA ASP A 161 12.11 17.73 4.95
C ASP A 161 12.87 18.53 3.88
N ASN A 162 13.91 17.95 3.25
CA ASN A 162 14.73 18.61 2.24
C ASN A 162 13.87 19.15 1.09
N ALA A 163 12.90 18.36 0.62
CA ALA A 163 11.99 18.78 -0.45
C ALA A 163 11.17 20.03 -0.07
N CYS A 164 10.79 20.17 1.21
CA CYS A 164 10.01 21.30 1.69
C CYS A 164 10.71 22.65 1.54
N TYR A 165 12.06 22.67 1.56
CA TYR A 165 12.80 23.91 1.34
C TYR A 165 12.67 24.43 -0.11
N TYR A 166 12.20 23.61 -1.05
CA TYR A 166 12.16 23.94 -2.47
C TYR A 166 10.76 24.28 -3.02
N ALA A 167 9.67 24.11 -2.26
CA ALA A 167 8.31 24.28 -2.77
C ALA A 167 7.95 25.73 -3.16
N ASP A 168 8.53 26.73 -2.51
CA ASP A 168 8.18 28.15 -2.75
C ASP A 168 9.18 28.90 -3.63
N GLY A 169 10.02 28.18 -4.38
CA GLY A 169 11.02 28.78 -5.25
C GLY A 169 12.07 29.64 -4.52
N GLY A 170 12.23 29.41 -3.21
CA GLY A 170 13.21 30.07 -2.36
C GLY A 170 14.61 29.84 -2.90
N GLY A 171 15.17 30.86 -3.56
CA GLY A 171 16.59 30.87 -3.90
C GLY A 171 17.39 30.65 -2.62
N GLY A 172 18.37 29.75 -2.66
CA GLY A 172 19.31 29.46 -1.57
C GLY A 172 20.25 30.63 -1.23
N GLY A 173 19.72 31.84 -1.10
CA GLY A 173 20.44 33.03 -0.76
C GLY A 173 19.51 34.00 -0.06
N ASP A 174 19.73 34.16 1.24
CA ASP A 174 19.28 35.28 2.08
C ASP A 174 17.85 35.77 1.80
N ASP A 175 16.83 35.20 2.45
CA ASP A 175 15.66 35.98 2.83
C ASP A 175 14.91 35.35 4.00
N ASP A 176 14.98 36.06 5.13
CA ASP A 176 14.27 35.93 6.40
C ASP A 176 12.73 36.15 6.25
N LYS A 177 12.16 35.77 5.10
CA LYS A 177 10.76 35.95 4.72
C LYS A 177 10.18 34.63 4.25
N GLY A 178 9.98 33.76 5.23
CA GLY A 178 9.30 32.48 5.11
C GLY A 178 7.89 32.64 4.54
N TYR A 179 7.77 32.38 3.24
CA TYR A 179 6.67 31.57 2.78
C TYR A 179 7.17 30.13 2.95
N GLN A 180 6.67 29.49 4.01
CA GLN A 180 6.81 28.06 4.19
C GLN A 180 5.57 27.48 3.52
N SER A 181 5.75 26.91 2.35
CA SER A 181 4.81 25.93 1.82
C SER A 181 4.46 24.95 2.93
N ARG A 182 3.22 24.46 2.90
CA ARG A 182 2.80 23.34 3.75
C ARG A 182 3.88 22.25 3.68
N CYS A 183 4.33 21.75 4.82
CA CYS A 183 5.33 20.68 4.89
C CYS A 183 4.76 19.52 5.70
N ALA A 184 3.87 18.77 5.06
CA ALA A 184 3.14 17.66 5.65
C ALA A 184 3.95 16.36 5.56
N LYS A 185 3.72 15.41 6.45
CA LYS A 185 4.35 14.09 6.32
C LYS A 185 3.66 13.30 5.21
N MET A 186 4.43 12.72 4.29
CA MET A 186 3.95 11.71 3.34
C MET A 186 3.68 10.40 4.09
N ASP A 187 2.67 10.41 4.96
CA ASP A 187 2.37 9.33 5.88
C ASP A 187 0.90 8.94 5.78
N CYS A 188 0.56 8.05 4.85
CA CYS A 188 -0.73 7.36 4.82
C CYS A 188 -0.76 6.07 5.66
N HIS A 189 0.29 5.76 6.43
CA HIS A 189 0.34 4.55 7.26
C HIS A 189 -0.07 4.79 8.72
N SER A 190 0.08 6.01 9.23
CA SER A 190 -0.40 6.43 10.54
C SER A 190 -1.93 6.40 10.67
N GLU A 191 -2.44 6.14 11.88
CA GLU A 191 -3.87 6.27 12.20
C GLU A 191 -4.37 7.73 12.10
N ASP A 192 -3.47 8.70 12.31
CA ASP A 192 -3.73 10.14 12.26
C ASP A 192 -3.08 10.73 11.00
N THR A 193 -3.54 10.24 9.85
CA THR A 193 -3.10 10.70 8.54
C THR A 193 -4.06 11.73 7.95
N ASP A 194 -3.52 12.73 7.27
CA ASP A 194 -4.30 13.68 6.46
C ASP A 194 -4.74 13.07 5.11
N PHE A 195 -4.21 11.89 4.76
CA PHE A 195 -4.53 11.19 3.53
C PHE A 195 -5.87 10.43 3.66
N SER A 196 -6.68 10.53 2.61
CA SER A 196 -7.91 9.76 2.44
C SER A 196 -7.68 8.62 1.46
N VAL A 197 -8.23 7.43 1.75
CA VAL A 197 -8.13 6.28 0.83
C VAL A 197 -8.97 6.53 -0.42
N LEU A 198 -8.35 6.41 -1.59
CA LEU A 198 -9.04 6.39 -2.89
C LEU A 198 -9.59 5.01 -3.23
N GLY A 199 -8.84 3.96 -2.88
CA GLY A 199 -9.25 2.59 -3.17
C GLY A 199 -8.21 1.56 -2.74
N PHE A 200 -8.67 0.32 -2.66
CA PHE A 200 -7.84 -0.85 -2.43
C PHE A 200 -7.78 -1.67 -3.71
N PHE A 201 -6.60 -2.19 -4.01
CA PHE A 201 -6.32 -2.89 -5.25
C PHE A 201 -5.58 -4.18 -4.99
N LYS A 202 -5.81 -5.16 -5.85
CA LYS A 202 -5.10 -6.43 -5.86
C LYS A 202 -4.62 -6.77 -7.26
N HIS A 203 -3.45 -7.37 -7.33
CA HIS A 203 -2.86 -7.87 -8.57
C HIS A 203 -2.41 -9.31 -8.39
N ARG A 204 -2.73 -10.16 -9.36
CA ARG A 204 -2.39 -11.60 -9.28
C ARG A 204 -0.92 -11.83 -9.60
N ASN A 205 -0.47 -11.24 -10.71
CA ASN A 205 0.90 -11.38 -11.18
C ASN A 205 1.81 -10.39 -10.45
N TYR A 206 2.31 -10.82 -9.30
CA TYR A 206 3.18 -9.99 -8.49
C TYR A 206 4.52 -9.72 -9.20
N ASP A 207 4.96 -10.60 -10.12
CA ASP A 207 6.20 -10.42 -10.88
C ASP A 207 6.12 -9.20 -11.81
N ASP A 208 5.04 -9.09 -12.58
CA ASP A 208 4.76 -7.92 -13.43
C ASP A 208 4.57 -6.66 -12.57
N TRP A 209 3.81 -6.75 -11.47
CA TRP A 209 3.63 -5.62 -10.56
C TRP A 209 4.96 -5.12 -9.99
N MET A 210 5.83 -6.04 -9.52
CA MET A 210 7.16 -5.72 -9.03
C MET A 210 8.07 -5.20 -10.15
N GLU A 211 7.96 -5.72 -11.37
CA GLU A 211 8.75 -5.23 -12.51
C GLU A 211 8.45 -3.76 -12.81
N GLN A 212 7.17 -3.40 -12.90
CA GLN A 212 6.76 -2.02 -13.14
C GLN A 212 7.24 -1.12 -12.00
N LEU A 213 7.04 -1.54 -10.75
CA LEU A 213 7.46 -0.78 -9.58
C LEU A 213 8.98 -0.56 -9.55
N PHE A 214 9.76 -1.62 -9.78
CA PHE A 214 11.20 -1.54 -9.61
C PHE A 214 11.80 -0.68 -10.71
N LYS A 215 11.33 -0.82 -11.96
CA LYS A 215 11.82 -0.02 -13.08
C LYS A 215 11.54 1.47 -12.94
N HIS A 216 10.34 1.83 -12.47
CA HIS A 216 9.85 3.22 -12.48
C HIS A 216 10.11 3.99 -11.18
N GLU A 217 10.16 3.31 -10.05
CA GLU A 217 10.31 3.95 -8.73
C GLU A 217 11.47 3.36 -7.94
N GLY A 218 11.68 2.05 -8.02
CA GLY A 218 12.77 1.37 -7.30
C GLY A 218 14.15 1.92 -7.63
N MET A 219 14.42 2.29 -8.89
CA MET A 219 15.71 2.87 -9.28
C MET A 219 16.01 4.22 -8.61
N CYS A 220 14.98 4.97 -8.20
CA CYS A 220 15.13 6.31 -7.63
C CYS A 220 15.09 6.32 -6.10
N VAL A 221 14.49 5.29 -5.50
CA VAL A 221 14.36 5.18 -4.04
C VAL A 221 15.44 4.28 -3.44
N TRP A 222 15.98 3.34 -4.20
CA TRP A 222 17.02 2.42 -3.74
C TRP A 222 18.43 2.87 -4.08
N THR A 223 19.38 2.43 -3.28
CA THR A 223 20.79 2.49 -3.66
C THR A 223 21.07 1.59 -4.87
N GLU A 224 22.17 1.86 -5.56
CA GLU A 224 22.61 1.08 -6.74
C GLU A 224 22.75 -0.43 -6.43
N GLU A 225 23.28 -0.76 -5.25
CA GLU A 225 23.42 -2.14 -4.77
C GLU A 225 22.05 -2.80 -4.50
N GLU A 226 21.15 -2.09 -3.82
CA GLU A 226 19.79 -2.57 -3.53
C GLU A 226 19.00 -2.77 -4.83
N TYR A 227 19.07 -1.82 -5.75
CA TYR A 227 18.40 -1.93 -7.05
C TYR A 227 18.93 -3.13 -7.85
N SER A 228 20.25 -3.30 -7.92
CA SER A 228 20.89 -4.44 -8.61
C SER A 228 20.46 -5.79 -8.02
N PHE A 229 20.41 -5.88 -6.70
CA PHE A 229 19.90 -7.07 -6.02
C PHE A 229 18.41 -7.30 -6.33
N MET A 230 17.56 -6.30 -6.09
CA MET A 230 16.10 -6.43 -6.18
C MET A 230 15.60 -6.73 -7.60
N LYS A 231 16.21 -6.12 -8.62
CA LYS A 231 15.86 -6.37 -10.04
C LYS A 231 16.01 -7.85 -10.42
N ASN A 232 17.06 -8.51 -9.93
CA ASN A 232 17.32 -9.93 -10.16
C ASN A 232 16.51 -10.81 -9.20
N ALA A 233 16.49 -10.45 -7.92
CA ALA A 233 15.80 -11.20 -6.88
C ALA A 233 14.29 -11.35 -7.16
N ARG A 234 13.67 -10.35 -7.81
CA ARG A 234 12.29 -10.42 -8.28
C ARG A 234 11.99 -11.68 -9.09
N LYS A 235 12.88 -12.02 -10.05
CA LYS A 235 12.68 -13.14 -10.97
C LYS A 235 12.84 -14.50 -10.30
N ALA A 236 13.50 -14.55 -9.15
CA ALA A 236 13.73 -15.77 -8.39
C ALA A 236 12.47 -16.28 -7.67
N TRP A 237 11.43 -15.45 -7.55
CA TRP A 237 10.18 -15.82 -6.91
C TRP A 237 9.38 -16.82 -7.76
N PRO A 238 8.79 -17.86 -7.13
CA PRO A 238 8.08 -18.90 -7.87
C PRO A 238 6.70 -18.44 -8.33
N SER A 239 6.46 -18.42 -9.64
CA SER A 239 5.16 -18.05 -10.24
C SER A 239 4.02 -19.04 -9.95
N GLY A 240 4.28 -20.12 -9.22
CA GLY A 240 3.29 -21.16 -8.90
C GLY A 240 3.78 -22.15 -7.85
N CYS A 241 2.90 -23.06 -7.43
CA CYS A 241 3.30 -24.11 -6.49
C CYS A 241 4.19 -25.11 -7.22
N THR A 242 5.45 -25.20 -6.81
CA THR A 242 6.48 -25.96 -7.53
C THR A 242 6.91 -27.17 -6.69
N ASP A 243 6.92 -28.36 -7.28
CA ASP A 243 7.42 -29.58 -6.63
C ASP A 243 8.94 -29.43 -6.37
N THR A 244 9.35 -29.70 -5.13
CA THR A 244 10.78 -29.68 -4.74
C THR A 244 11.53 -30.95 -5.15
N GLY A 245 10.82 -32.01 -5.55
CA GLY A 245 11.37 -33.35 -5.75
C GLY A 245 11.77 -34.06 -4.44
N THR A 246 11.44 -33.48 -3.29
CA THR A 246 11.78 -33.98 -1.95
C THR A 246 10.51 -34.38 -1.20
N THR A 247 10.63 -35.35 -0.29
CA THR A 247 9.52 -35.80 0.56
C THR A 247 9.81 -35.61 2.05
N ALA A 248 8.80 -35.31 2.85
CA ALA A 248 8.86 -35.30 4.31
C ALA A 248 8.00 -36.41 4.93
N ASN A 249 8.36 -36.83 6.14
CA ASN A 249 7.49 -37.69 6.94
C ASN A 249 6.62 -36.83 7.87
N VAL A 250 5.33 -36.78 7.59
CA VAL A 250 4.34 -36.01 8.35
C VAL A 250 3.30 -36.99 8.91
N ASN A 251 3.11 -37.01 10.23
CA ASN A 251 2.15 -37.90 10.92
C ASN A 251 2.31 -39.40 10.58
N GLY A 252 3.52 -39.85 10.28
CA GLY A 252 3.81 -41.25 9.92
C GLY A 252 3.53 -41.63 8.46
N GLY A 253 3.13 -40.67 7.62
CA GLY A 253 3.05 -40.81 6.16
C GLY A 253 4.16 -40.02 5.46
N THR A 254 4.57 -40.47 4.28
CA THR A 254 5.49 -39.74 3.40
C THR A 254 4.67 -38.86 2.46
N VAL A 255 4.96 -37.56 2.43
CA VAL A 255 4.30 -36.56 1.58
C VAL A 255 5.33 -35.82 0.75
N SER A 256 4.99 -35.49 -0.50
CA SER A 256 5.82 -34.62 -1.33
C SER A 256 5.82 -33.19 -0.78
N LEU A 257 6.96 -32.52 -0.92
CA LEU A 257 7.11 -31.11 -0.55
C LEU A 257 7.05 -30.23 -1.80
N TYR A 258 6.28 -29.17 -1.70
CA TYR A 258 6.18 -28.12 -2.71
C TYR A 258 6.68 -26.81 -2.12
N TYR A 259 7.08 -25.86 -2.96
CA TYR A 259 7.45 -24.53 -2.53
C TYR A 259 6.75 -23.44 -3.33
N ASN A 260 6.44 -22.33 -2.66
CA ASN A 260 5.88 -21.12 -3.24
C ASN A 260 6.11 -19.93 -2.30
N ILE A 261 5.71 -18.73 -2.70
CA ILE A 261 5.60 -17.56 -1.82
C ILE A 261 4.65 -17.88 -0.67
N ARG A 262 5.15 -17.57 0.52
CA ARG A 262 4.43 -17.52 1.77
C ARG A 262 4.24 -16.07 2.19
N PRO A 263 3.01 -15.56 2.21
CA PRO A 263 2.71 -14.29 2.86
C PRO A 263 3.05 -14.35 4.35
N LEU A 264 3.65 -13.29 4.86
CA LEU A 264 4.05 -13.11 6.25
C LEU A 264 3.42 -11.82 6.79
N GLN A 265 3.45 -11.70 8.13
CA GLN A 265 3.04 -10.48 8.82
C GLN A 265 3.79 -9.25 8.32
N TYR A 266 3.14 -8.10 8.48
CA TYR A 266 3.67 -6.81 8.07
C TYR A 266 3.89 -6.70 6.57
N GLY A 267 3.07 -7.36 5.74
CA GLY A 267 3.15 -7.29 4.29
C GLY A 267 4.39 -7.92 3.67
N ARG A 268 5.08 -8.82 4.40
CA ARG A 268 6.30 -9.50 3.94
C ARG A 268 5.99 -10.77 3.18
N ILE A 269 6.99 -11.27 2.47
CA ILE A 269 6.95 -12.58 1.80
C ILE A 269 8.21 -13.37 2.12
N ALA A 270 8.10 -14.69 2.08
CA ALA A 270 9.25 -15.59 2.15
C ALA A 270 9.00 -16.83 1.28
N PHE A 271 10.03 -17.64 1.09
CA PHE A 271 9.85 -19.00 0.60
C PHE A 271 9.15 -19.85 1.67
N GLY A 272 8.04 -20.48 1.29
CA GLY A 272 7.35 -21.47 2.12
C GLY A 272 7.51 -22.86 1.53
N LEU A 273 7.60 -23.87 2.40
CA LEU A 273 7.39 -25.26 2.04
C LEU A 273 5.96 -25.66 2.37
N TYR A 274 5.39 -26.55 1.56
CA TYR A 274 4.01 -26.98 1.63
C TYR A 274 3.90 -28.48 1.39
N THR A 275 2.86 -29.11 1.95
CA THR A 275 2.62 -30.55 1.81
C THR A 275 1.54 -30.91 0.77
N ASP A 276 1.08 -29.93 0.02
CA ASP A 276 0.00 -30.03 -0.98
C ASP A 276 0.34 -29.24 -2.24
N GLU A 277 -0.26 -29.65 -3.35
CA GLU A 277 -0.04 -29.10 -4.70
C GLU A 277 -0.62 -27.69 -4.89
N GLU A 278 -1.50 -27.26 -3.98
CA GLU A 278 -2.04 -25.89 -3.93
C GLU A 278 -1.10 -24.91 -3.22
N CYS A 279 -0.11 -25.43 -2.47
CA CYS A 279 0.73 -24.68 -1.55
C CYS A 279 -0.09 -23.87 -0.51
N ILE A 280 -1.00 -24.54 0.21
CA ILE A 280 -1.82 -23.98 1.29
C ILE A 280 -1.35 -24.46 2.66
N THR A 281 -1.10 -25.76 2.80
CA THR A 281 -0.75 -26.44 4.06
C THR A 281 0.74 -26.29 4.30
N TYR A 282 1.08 -25.26 5.07
CA TYR A 282 2.45 -24.92 5.42
C TYR A 282 3.18 -26.07 6.15
N TYR A 283 4.33 -26.45 5.61
CA TYR A 283 5.30 -27.31 6.26
C TYR A 283 6.30 -26.46 7.05
N SER A 284 6.24 -26.56 8.38
CA SER A 284 7.12 -25.76 9.25
C SER A 284 8.58 -26.21 9.17
N ALA A 285 9.40 -25.40 8.51
CA ALA A 285 10.84 -25.60 8.35
C ALA A 285 11.63 -24.32 8.71
N SER A 286 12.89 -24.47 9.11
CA SER A 286 13.82 -23.33 9.25
C SER A 286 14.32 -22.85 7.89
N THR A 287 14.79 -21.62 7.79
CA THR A 287 15.40 -21.08 6.56
C THR A 287 16.53 -21.96 6.05
N ASP A 288 17.41 -22.46 6.93
CA ASP A 288 18.47 -23.42 6.55
C ASP A 288 17.90 -24.71 5.96
N THR A 289 16.78 -25.21 6.48
CA THR A 289 16.14 -26.42 5.94
C THR A 289 15.56 -26.15 4.57
N ILE A 290 14.93 -24.98 4.38
CA ILE A 290 14.40 -24.53 3.09
C ILE A 290 15.55 -24.41 2.09
N GLU A 291 16.64 -23.73 2.46
CA GLU A 291 17.84 -23.59 1.62
C GLU A 291 18.46 -24.95 1.27
N ASN A 292 18.52 -25.90 2.19
CA ASN A 292 19.01 -27.25 1.87
C ASN A 292 18.12 -28.01 0.87
N ILE A 293 16.82 -27.67 0.77
CA ILE A 293 15.86 -28.32 -0.14
C ILE A 293 15.82 -27.61 -1.50
N ILE A 294 15.68 -26.28 -1.53
CA ILE A 294 15.48 -25.51 -2.77
C ILE A 294 16.72 -24.72 -3.21
N GLY A 295 17.75 -24.63 -2.37
CA GLY A 295 18.92 -23.77 -2.52
C GLY A 295 18.62 -22.29 -2.23
N ASN A 296 19.63 -21.43 -2.25
CA ASN A 296 19.40 -20.00 -2.34
C ASN A 296 18.97 -19.65 -3.77
N LYS A 297 17.70 -19.27 -3.95
CA LYS A 297 17.14 -18.93 -5.26
C LYS A 297 17.64 -17.59 -5.80
N PHE A 298 18.05 -16.69 -4.92
CA PHE A 298 18.53 -15.36 -5.32
C PHE A 298 19.94 -15.37 -5.94
N THR A 299 20.70 -16.46 -5.77
CA THR A 299 22.08 -16.59 -6.27
C THR A 299 22.21 -17.53 -7.48
N GLN A 300 21.15 -18.27 -7.81
CA GLN A 300 21.17 -19.28 -8.88
C GLN A 300 21.06 -18.68 -10.29
N GLU A 301 20.59 -17.44 -10.43
CA GLU A 301 20.69 -16.71 -11.69
C GLU A 301 22.07 -16.09 -11.78
N HIS A 302 23.02 -16.83 -12.37
CA HIS A 302 24.27 -16.24 -12.81
C HIS A 302 23.97 -14.93 -13.55
N SER A 303 24.60 -13.85 -13.11
CA SER A 303 24.75 -12.57 -13.80
C SER A 303 25.55 -12.76 -15.10
N GLN A 304 25.05 -13.61 -16.01
CA GLN A 304 25.58 -13.78 -17.34
C GLN A 304 25.18 -12.56 -18.17
N HIS A 305 25.97 -11.50 -18.03
CA HIS A 305 26.19 -10.48 -19.05
C HIS A 305 24.92 -10.00 -19.78
N SER A 306 23.86 -9.62 -19.06
CA SER A 306 22.99 -8.57 -19.58
C SER A 306 23.76 -7.27 -19.43
N GLY A 307 23.99 -6.54 -20.52
CA GLY A 307 24.57 -5.19 -20.49
C GLY A 307 23.65 -4.16 -19.83
N ASP A 308 22.96 -4.56 -18.76
CA ASP A 308 22.07 -3.78 -17.94
C ASP A 308 22.89 -3.26 -16.76
N ASN A 309 22.80 -1.96 -16.57
CA ASN A 309 23.64 -1.13 -15.71
C ASN A 309 23.43 -1.41 -14.21
N GLY A 310 23.75 -2.60 -13.72
CA GLY A 310 23.99 -2.85 -12.30
C GLY A 310 25.49 -2.93 -12.08
N GLY A 311 26.02 -2.29 -11.05
CA GLY A 311 27.42 -2.53 -10.63
C GLY A 311 27.70 -4.04 -10.50
N ASP A 312 28.96 -4.43 -10.62
CA ASP A 312 29.44 -5.82 -10.49
C ASP A 312 29.36 -6.27 -9.02
N TYR A 313 28.14 -6.28 -8.48
CA TYR A 313 27.83 -6.72 -7.14
C TYR A 313 27.66 -8.24 -7.17
N ASP A 314 28.56 -8.93 -6.50
CA ASP A 314 28.52 -10.38 -6.36
C ASP A 314 27.75 -10.77 -5.10
N PHE A 315 26.52 -11.26 -5.28
CA PHE A 315 25.68 -11.80 -4.22
C PHE A 315 25.80 -13.33 -4.09
N SER A 316 26.65 -13.99 -4.89
CA SER A 316 26.71 -15.46 -4.95
C SER A 316 27.16 -16.13 -3.65
N GLY A 317 27.80 -15.37 -2.76
CA GLY A 317 28.22 -15.82 -1.43
C GLY A 317 27.13 -15.79 -0.36
N ASP A 318 25.98 -15.15 -0.63
CA ASP A 318 24.91 -15.00 0.36
C ASP A 318 24.19 -16.33 0.61
N THR A 319 23.92 -16.63 1.88
CA THR A 319 22.94 -17.64 2.29
C THR A 319 21.52 -17.19 1.96
N LEU A 320 20.55 -18.12 1.94
CA LEU A 320 19.15 -17.75 1.72
C LEU A 320 18.66 -16.78 2.80
N SER A 321 19.14 -16.91 4.05
CA SER A 321 18.79 -16.00 5.13
C SER A 321 19.29 -14.57 4.86
N GLU A 322 20.55 -14.40 4.45
CA GLU A 322 21.12 -13.09 4.14
C GLU A 322 20.42 -12.44 2.94
N SER A 323 20.14 -13.22 1.89
CA SER A 323 19.39 -12.71 0.73
C SER A 323 17.94 -12.34 1.08
N MET A 324 17.27 -13.12 1.95
CA MET A 324 15.93 -12.79 2.44
C MET A 324 15.92 -11.52 3.31
N GLU A 325 16.94 -11.30 4.14
CA GLU A 325 17.09 -10.07 4.93
C GLU A 325 17.31 -8.84 4.05
N ARG A 326 18.14 -8.98 3.00
CA ARG A 326 18.37 -7.94 1.99
C ARG A 326 17.09 -7.60 1.23
N TRP A 327 16.33 -8.64 0.82
CA TRP A 327 15.01 -8.47 0.21
C TRP A 327 14.07 -7.71 1.14
N ASP A 328 13.90 -8.17 2.37
CA ASP A 328 12.98 -7.58 3.35
C ASP A 328 13.34 -6.11 3.66
N SER A 329 14.63 -5.81 3.80
CA SER A 329 15.13 -4.46 4.07
C SER A 329 14.89 -3.52 2.89
N ALA A 330 15.19 -3.96 1.67
CA ALA A 330 15.00 -3.15 0.48
C ALA A 330 13.51 -2.96 0.16
N PHE A 331 12.70 -4.01 0.29
CA PHE A 331 11.27 -3.99 0.00
C PHE A 331 10.44 -3.27 1.08
N ASP A 332 11.01 -3.06 2.28
CA ASP A 332 10.36 -2.34 3.39
C ASP A 332 9.86 -0.96 2.98
N VAL A 333 10.59 -0.31 2.08
CA VAL A 333 10.28 1.06 1.67
C VAL A 333 8.85 1.18 1.15
N TRP A 334 8.32 0.16 0.46
CA TRP A 334 6.97 0.21 -0.11
C TRP A 334 5.84 0.05 0.91
N ARG A 335 6.15 -0.25 2.17
CA ARG A 335 5.17 -0.41 3.26
C ARG A 335 4.80 0.93 3.90
N THR A 336 5.63 1.94 3.70
CA THR A 336 5.29 3.34 4.00
C THR A 336 4.65 4.01 2.79
N CYS A 337 4.05 5.18 3.00
CA CYS A 337 3.43 5.91 1.91
C CYS A 337 4.47 6.43 0.92
N HIS A 338 4.18 6.29 -0.37
CA HIS A 338 4.97 6.86 -1.46
C HIS A 338 4.09 7.75 -2.33
N PRO A 339 4.61 8.88 -2.82
CA PRO A 339 3.90 9.65 -3.82
C PRO A 339 3.67 8.80 -5.07
N CYS A 340 2.58 9.07 -5.79
CA CYS A 340 2.40 8.43 -7.08
C CYS A 340 3.48 8.85 -8.07
N VAL A 341 4.02 10.07 -7.99
CA VAL A 341 5.12 10.53 -8.85
C VAL A 341 6.46 10.06 -8.29
N ALA A 342 7.17 9.25 -9.08
CA ALA A 342 8.53 8.83 -8.74
C ALA A 342 9.47 10.04 -8.64
N HIS A 343 10.34 10.02 -7.64
CA HIS A 343 11.22 11.13 -7.29
C HIS A 343 12.56 10.61 -6.74
N ASP A 344 13.59 11.44 -6.79
CA ASP A 344 14.92 11.14 -6.24
C ASP A 344 15.35 12.26 -5.27
N LEU A 345 15.22 12.00 -3.98
CA LEU A 345 15.60 12.95 -2.92
C LEU A 345 17.12 13.16 -2.81
N GLN A 346 17.93 12.28 -3.38
CA GLN A 346 19.39 12.40 -3.35
C GLN A 346 19.91 13.41 -4.38
N ASN A 347 19.13 13.67 -5.44
CA ASN A 347 19.45 14.62 -6.51
C ASN A 347 19.30 16.11 -6.09
N THR A 348 19.65 16.47 -4.86
CA THR A 348 19.49 17.84 -4.31
C THR A 348 20.18 18.96 -5.12
N ALA A 349 21.14 18.63 -5.99
CA ALA A 349 21.84 19.59 -6.84
C ALA A 349 21.31 19.63 -8.29
N GLY A 350 20.37 18.75 -8.67
CA GLY A 350 19.83 18.64 -10.03
C GLY A 350 20.86 18.21 -11.08
N ASP A 351 22.06 17.82 -10.65
CA ASP A 351 23.20 17.48 -11.51
C ASP A 351 23.51 16.00 -11.57
N MET A 352 22.85 15.17 -10.75
CA MET A 352 23.06 13.72 -10.69
C MET A 352 22.91 13.05 -12.07
N TYR A 353 22.08 13.62 -12.93
CA TYR A 353 21.78 13.12 -14.28
C TYR A 353 22.27 14.04 -15.42
N THR A 354 22.78 15.25 -15.12
CA THR A 354 23.06 16.27 -16.15
C THR A 354 24.55 16.48 -16.45
N ASP A 355 25.47 15.87 -15.71
CA ASP A 355 26.89 16.19 -15.91
C ASP A 355 27.50 15.51 -17.16
N ASP A 356 27.81 16.34 -18.15
CA ASP A 356 28.53 15.98 -19.37
C ASP A 356 30.06 15.99 -19.14
N ASN A 357 30.53 16.32 -17.94
CA ASN A 357 31.89 16.82 -17.79
C ASN A 357 32.57 16.54 -16.44
N TYR A 358 32.60 15.31 -15.91
CA TYR A 358 33.69 14.92 -14.99
C TYR A 358 33.93 13.40 -14.94
N GLY A 359 35.20 12.99 -15.07
CA GLY A 359 35.65 11.60 -15.13
C GLY A 359 35.62 10.86 -13.79
N GLY A 360 34.42 10.66 -13.23
CA GLY A 360 34.18 9.83 -12.05
C GLY A 360 32.83 9.12 -12.18
N SER A 361 32.87 7.79 -12.29
CA SER A 361 31.74 6.87 -12.49
C SER A 361 30.90 7.10 -13.76
N SER A 362 31.24 6.34 -14.80
CA SER A 362 30.56 6.24 -16.09
C SER A 362 29.22 5.49 -15.99
N TYR A 363 28.33 5.87 -15.07
CA TYR A 363 27.09 5.14 -14.82
C TYR A 363 25.86 5.73 -15.54
N TYR A 364 25.70 7.06 -15.56
CA TYR A 364 24.49 7.72 -16.12
C TYR A 364 24.62 8.23 -17.57
N ASN A 365 25.78 8.08 -18.22
CA ASN A 365 26.12 8.87 -19.42
C ASN A 365 25.79 8.20 -20.80
N TRP A 366 25.19 7.00 -20.83
CA TRP A 366 25.05 6.25 -22.10
C TRP A 366 23.75 6.54 -22.89
N TYR A 367 22.70 7.10 -22.29
CA TYR A 367 21.52 7.55 -23.05
C TYR A 367 21.71 8.91 -23.73
N ASN A 368 22.87 9.11 -24.36
CA ASN A 368 23.25 10.28 -25.15
C ASN A 368 22.60 10.28 -26.56
N TYR A 369 21.41 9.67 -26.71
CA TYR A 369 20.56 9.83 -27.89
C TYR A 369 19.49 10.89 -27.62
N GLY A 370 19.92 12.16 -27.70
CA GLY A 370 19.02 13.30 -27.79
C GLY A 370 18.16 13.50 -26.55
N ARG A 371 18.79 13.97 -25.47
CA ARG A 371 18.12 14.64 -24.35
C ARG A 371 17.12 15.65 -24.91
N ARG A 372 15.84 15.27 -25.00
CA ARG A 372 14.80 16.28 -25.01
C ARG A 372 14.73 16.72 -23.56
N LYS A 373 15.06 17.98 -23.29
CA LYS A 373 14.66 18.65 -22.04
C LYS A 373 13.14 18.54 -21.97
N LEU A 374 12.64 17.48 -21.35
CA LEU A 374 11.23 17.19 -21.13
C LEU A 374 11.01 17.17 -19.62
N GLY A 375 11.27 18.31 -19.00
CA GLY A 375 11.00 18.60 -17.60
C GLY A 375 10.59 20.07 -17.49
N GLY A 376 9.39 20.30 -16.97
CA GLY A 376 8.90 21.53 -16.33
C GLY A 376 9.01 22.87 -17.05
N GLU A 377 7.95 23.32 -17.73
CA GLU A 377 7.87 24.69 -18.29
C GLU A 377 7.58 25.78 -17.23
N TYR A 378 7.54 25.49 -15.91
CA TYR A 378 7.03 26.46 -14.93
C TYR A 378 7.68 26.64 -13.53
N SER A 379 8.70 25.89 -13.09
CA SER A 379 9.52 26.34 -11.94
C SER A 379 10.90 25.67 -11.92
N ALA A 380 11.96 26.48 -11.96
CA ALA A 380 13.35 26.03 -12.09
C ALA A 380 13.93 25.25 -10.87
N GLN A 381 13.09 24.82 -9.92
CA GLN A 381 13.51 24.20 -8.65
C GLN A 381 12.79 22.88 -8.35
N GLY A 382 11.60 22.63 -8.92
CA GLY A 382 10.93 21.31 -8.79
C GLY A 382 11.64 20.20 -9.57
N ASP A 383 12.37 20.58 -10.62
CA ASP A 383 13.13 19.66 -11.49
C ASP A 383 14.35 19.02 -10.79
N ILE A 384 14.70 19.48 -9.59
CA ILE A 384 15.85 18.98 -8.82
C ILE A 384 15.62 17.54 -8.37
N PHE A 385 14.39 17.16 -8.04
CA PHE A 385 14.07 15.81 -7.57
C PHE A 385 13.60 14.87 -8.68
N GLU A 386 13.92 15.19 -9.94
CA GLU A 386 13.55 14.36 -11.09
C GLU A 386 14.11 12.95 -10.98
N CYS A 387 13.23 11.96 -11.08
CA CYS A 387 13.57 10.55 -11.17
C CYS A 387 13.67 10.15 -12.65
N TYR A 388 14.85 9.72 -13.07
CA TYR A 388 15.09 9.13 -14.39
C TYR A 388 15.14 7.62 -14.27
N ASP A 389 14.15 6.96 -14.86
CA ASP A 389 13.90 5.54 -14.60
C ASP A 389 14.63 4.58 -15.59
N ASP A 390 14.64 3.27 -15.29
CA ASP A 390 15.32 2.25 -16.13
C ASP A 390 14.66 2.10 -17.52
N ALA A 391 13.43 2.57 -17.66
CA ALA A 391 12.65 2.50 -18.88
C ALA A 391 12.78 3.76 -19.76
N GLY A 392 13.58 4.75 -19.33
CA GLY A 392 13.85 6.00 -20.04
C GLY A 392 12.75 7.05 -19.93
N TYR A 393 11.90 6.99 -18.89
CA TYR A 393 10.93 8.03 -18.57
C TYR A 393 11.42 8.89 -17.39
N THR A 394 10.82 10.06 -17.24
CA THR A 394 11.08 11.00 -16.15
C THR A 394 9.81 11.19 -15.33
N ASN A 395 9.91 11.18 -13.99
CA ASN A 395 8.82 11.44 -13.05
C ASN A 395 7.57 10.61 -13.34
N VAL A 396 7.74 9.29 -13.47
CA VAL A 396 6.63 8.41 -13.77
C VAL A 396 5.62 8.39 -12.64
N ASN A 397 4.35 8.62 -12.98
CA ASN A 397 3.23 8.38 -12.08
C ASN A 397 2.96 6.87 -11.96
N GLN A 398 3.43 6.25 -10.87
CA GLN A 398 3.33 4.83 -10.61
C GLN A 398 1.89 4.34 -10.42
N CYS A 399 1.03 5.15 -9.82
CA CYS A 399 -0.40 4.82 -9.70
C CYS A 399 -1.05 4.67 -11.08
N MET A 400 -0.70 5.54 -12.03
CA MET A 400 -1.13 5.42 -13.43
C MET A 400 -0.51 4.22 -14.13
N LYS A 401 0.76 3.91 -13.89
CA LYS A 401 1.41 2.74 -14.47
C LYS A 401 0.82 1.43 -13.99
N PHE A 402 0.54 1.29 -12.69
CA PHE A 402 -0.18 0.14 -12.17
C PHE A 402 -1.50 -0.03 -12.92
N SER A 403 -2.25 1.05 -13.14
CA SER A 403 -3.51 1.01 -13.89
C SER A 403 -3.35 0.65 -15.37
N ALA A 404 -2.33 1.17 -16.04
CA ALA A 404 -2.19 1.06 -17.50
C ALA A 404 -1.41 -0.18 -17.96
N LYS A 405 -0.54 -0.75 -17.11
CA LYS A 405 0.38 -1.83 -17.47
C LYS A 405 0.12 -3.15 -16.77
N THR A 406 -0.67 -3.15 -15.70
CA THR A 406 -0.96 -4.36 -14.92
C THR A 406 -2.45 -4.67 -14.99
N VAL A 407 -2.83 -5.96 -14.93
CA VAL A 407 -4.25 -6.41 -14.88
C VAL A 407 -4.76 -6.29 -13.45
N MET A 408 -4.94 -5.05 -13.02
CA MET A 408 -5.34 -4.73 -11.66
C MET A 408 -6.84 -4.95 -11.44
N LYS A 409 -7.19 -5.51 -10.27
CA LYS A 409 -8.57 -5.63 -9.80
C LYS A 409 -8.76 -4.83 -8.52
N THR A 410 -9.96 -4.33 -8.26
CA THR A 410 -10.30 -3.75 -6.95
C THR A 410 -10.26 -4.84 -5.89
N ALA A 411 -9.63 -4.54 -4.75
CA ALA A 411 -9.69 -5.39 -3.56
C ALA A 411 -10.92 -4.99 -2.74
N THR A 412 -11.74 -5.98 -2.42
CA THR A 412 -12.96 -5.82 -1.62
C THR A 412 -12.64 -5.91 -0.12
N ILE A 413 -13.59 -5.52 0.73
CA ILE A 413 -13.47 -5.76 2.19
C ILE A 413 -13.30 -7.25 2.52
N ARG A 414 -13.87 -8.15 1.71
CA ARG A 414 -13.64 -9.60 1.85
C ARG A 414 -12.17 -9.95 1.66
N ASP A 415 -11.52 -9.37 0.65
CA ASP A 415 -10.11 -9.61 0.35
C ASP A 415 -9.22 -9.12 1.50
N LEU A 416 -9.47 -7.89 1.99
CA LEU A 416 -8.76 -7.34 3.14
C LEU A 416 -8.98 -8.17 4.40
N SER A 417 -10.21 -8.63 4.65
CA SER A 417 -10.53 -9.51 5.78
C SER A 417 -9.82 -10.86 5.68
N LEU A 418 -9.76 -11.44 4.48
CA LEU A 418 -9.04 -12.69 4.22
C LEU A 418 -7.54 -12.52 4.47
N ALA A 419 -6.92 -11.50 3.89
CA ALA A 419 -5.51 -11.18 4.08
C ALA A 419 -5.18 -10.91 5.55
N ASN A 420 -6.05 -10.18 6.27
CA ASN A 420 -5.91 -9.94 7.70
C ASN A 420 -6.01 -11.24 8.51
N SER A 421 -6.93 -12.15 8.15
CA SER A 421 -7.06 -13.46 8.81
C SER A 421 -5.85 -14.37 8.58
N GLN A 422 -5.16 -14.18 7.45
CA GLN A 422 -3.88 -14.83 7.15
C GLN A 422 -2.70 -14.17 7.89
N GLY A 423 -2.94 -13.03 8.57
CA GLY A 423 -1.92 -12.26 9.24
C GLY A 423 -0.86 -11.76 8.26
N SER A 424 -1.28 -11.31 7.08
CA SER A 424 -0.38 -11.01 5.96
C SER A 424 -0.35 -9.52 5.56
N LEU A 425 -1.20 -8.71 6.19
CA LEU A 425 -1.26 -7.28 5.95
C LEU A 425 -0.23 -6.51 6.78
N VAL A 426 0.09 -5.30 6.32
CA VAL A 426 0.81 -4.26 7.07
C VAL A 426 0.02 -3.78 8.28
N GLU A 427 0.69 -3.01 9.14
CA GLU A 427 0.02 -2.34 10.25
C GLU A 427 -0.95 -1.26 9.73
N PHE A 428 -2.09 -1.13 10.41
CA PHE A 428 -3.16 -0.20 10.07
C PHE A 428 -3.56 -0.22 8.59
N PRO A 429 -3.97 -1.37 8.00
CA PRO A 429 -4.24 -1.45 6.57
C PRO A 429 -5.42 -0.59 6.10
N LEU A 430 -6.24 -0.11 7.03
CA LEU A 430 -7.41 0.76 6.80
C LEU A 430 -7.16 2.24 7.18
N SER A 431 -5.92 2.66 7.46
CA SER A 431 -5.60 4.09 7.64
C SER A 431 -6.15 4.91 6.49
N GLY A 432 -6.74 6.08 6.78
CA GLY A 432 -7.36 6.96 5.79
C GLY A 432 -8.72 6.50 5.22
N TYR A 433 -9.19 5.28 5.52
CA TYR A 433 -10.48 4.77 5.00
C TYR A 433 -11.67 5.30 5.80
N ILE A 434 -11.55 5.25 7.12
CA ILE A 434 -12.47 5.92 8.03
C ILE A 434 -11.87 7.30 8.24
N ASN A 435 -12.70 8.35 8.18
CA ASN A 435 -12.29 9.73 8.44
C ASN A 435 -11.83 9.84 9.90
N ALA A 436 -10.62 9.38 10.16
CA ALA A 436 -10.15 8.87 11.44
C ALA A 436 -10.16 9.99 12.46
N GLN A 437 -9.91 11.23 12.05
CA GLN A 437 -9.95 12.37 12.96
C GLN A 437 -11.30 12.53 13.71
N LYS A 438 -12.45 12.34 13.05
CA LYS A 438 -13.76 12.50 13.71
C LYS A 438 -14.13 11.29 14.56
N GLU A 439 -13.83 10.08 14.10
CA GLU A 439 -14.14 8.85 14.86
C GLU A 439 -13.12 8.55 15.95
N TYR A 440 -11.83 8.83 15.74
CA TYR A 440 -10.77 8.71 16.74
C TYR A 440 -10.97 9.67 17.92
N VAL A 441 -11.36 10.92 17.66
CA VAL A 441 -11.75 11.86 18.73
C VAL A 441 -12.99 11.35 19.47
N SER A 442 -13.92 10.69 18.79
CA SER A 442 -15.06 10.02 19.44
C SER A 442 -14.59 8.84 20.29
N HIS A 443 -13.77 7.93 19.74
CA HIS A 443 -13.25 6.75 20.41
C HIS A 443 -12.39 7.09 21.63
N LYS A 444 -11.56 8.15 21.57
CA LYS A 444 -10.81 8.64 22.74
C LYS A 444 -11.74 9.14 23.83
N LYS A 445 -12.82 9.86 23.47
CA LYS A 445 -13.84 10.30 24.44
C LYS A 445 -14.56 9.11 25.04
N ASP A 446 -15.01 8.16 24.21
CA ASP A 446 -15.74 6.97 24.66
C ASP A 446 -14.87 6.07 25.55
N THR A 447 -13.60 5.89 25.18
CA THR A 447 -12.61 5.16 25.97
C THR A 447 -12.33 5.87 27.31
N PHE A 448 -12.17 7.20 27.29
CA PHE A 448 -12.02 7.99 28.52
C PHE A 448 -13.24 7.86 29.42
N TYR A 449 -14.45 7.98 28.89
CA TYR A 449 -15.68 7.80 29.66
C TYR A 449 -15.77 6.40 30.27
N MET A 450 -15.45 5.36 29.49
CA MET A 450 -15.47 3.98 29.97
C MET A 450 -14.50 3.78 31.16
N TYR A 451 -13.25 4.24 31.05
CA TYR A 451 -12.28 4.15 32.15
C TYR A 451 -12.68 5.01 33.35
N PHE A 452 -13.23 6.21 33.12
CA PHE A 452 -13.73 7.08 34.18
C PHE A 452 -14.88 6.43 34.97
N TYR A 453 -15.86 5.84 34.27
CA TYR A 453 -16.98 5.14 34.92
C TYR A 453 -16.52 3.88 35.65
N LEU A 454 -15.58 3.11 35.09
CA LEU A 454 -15.01 1.94 35.73
C LEU A 454 -14.26 2.30 37.03
N ALA A 455 -13.46 3.38 37.00
CA ALA A 455 -12.76 3.89 38.17
C ALA A 455 -13.75 4.40 39.23
N ALA A 456 -14.76 5.17 38.83
CA ALA A 456 -15.80 5.66 39.73
C ALA A 456 -16.59 4.53 40.40
N ALA A 457 -16.98 3.50 39.63
CA ALA A 457 -17.67 2.32 40.15
C ALA A 457 -16.79 1.55 41.16
N SER A 458 -15.50 1.42 40.86
CA SER A 458 -14.52 0.80 41.74
C SER A 458 -14.34 1.59 43.04
N CYS A 459 -14.26 2.92 42.98
CA CYS A 459 -14.22 3.78 44.18
C CYS A 459 -15.49 3.66 45.03
N LEU A 460 -16.68 3.64 44.40
CA LEU A 460 -17.96 3.46 45.11
C LEU A 460 -18.03 2.07 45.77
N PHE A 461 -17.55 1.03 45.10
CA PHE A 461 -17.49 -0.32 45.65
C PHE A 461 -16.57 -0.38 46.87
N VAL A 462 -15.36 0.17 46.78
CA VAL A 462 -14.41 0.25 47.91
C VAL A 462 -14.98 1.07 49.06
N PHE A 463 -15.62 2.19 48.78
CA PHE A 463 -16.29 3.00 49.81
C PHE A 463 -17.43 2.25 50.51
N SER A 464 -18.20 1.47 49.75
CA SER A 464 -19.28 0.63 50.30
C SER A 464 -18.73 -0.46 51.22
N LEU A 465 -17.64 -1.12 50.80
CA LEU A 465 -16.93 -2.10 51.65
C LEU A 465 -16.39 -1.45 52.93
N PHE A 466 -15.84 -0.24 52.85
CA PHE A 466 -15.37 0.50 54.02
C PHE A 466 -16.50 0.82 55.01
N LYS A 467 -17.66 1.24 54.51
CA LYS A 467 -18.85 1.50 55.35
C LYS A 467 -19.38 0.23 56.01
N LEU A 468 -19.42 -0.88 55.27
CA LEU A 468 -19.81 -2.18 55.80
C LEU A 468 -18.84 -2.63 56.90
N TYR A 469 -17.54 -2.53 56.66
CA TYR A 469 -16.51 -2.84 57.64
C TYR A 469 -16.64 -2.00 58.91
N LYS A 470 -16.92 -0.70 58.76
CA LYS A 470 -17.16 0.21 59.89
C LYS A 470 -18.42 -0.20 60.68
N ALA A 471 -19.53 -0.51 60.00
CA ALA A 471 -20.78 -0.94 60.65
C ALA A 471 -20.63 -2.27 61.41
N VAL A 472 -19.81 -3.20 60.92
CA VAL A 472 -19.51 -4.46 61.63
C VAL A 472 -18.66 -4.24 62.89
N ARG A 473 -17.81 -3.20 62.91
CA ARG A 473 -16.91 -2.92 64.02
C ARG A 473 -17.45 -1.96 65.07
N GLU A 474 -18.44 -1.13 64.74
CA GLU A 474 -19.06 -0.27 65.73
C GLU A 474 -19.94 -1.12 66.67
N PRO A 475 -19.60 -1.21 67.97
CA PRO A 475 -20.40 -1.98 68.92
C PRO A 475 -21.79 -1.35 68.99
N VAL A 476 -22.82 -2.20 68.91
CA VAL A 476 -24.20 -1.78 69.15
C VAL A 476 -24.23 -1.06 70.49
N GLN A 477 -24.44 0.26 70.48
CA GLN A 477 -24.75 0.98 71.71
C GLN A 477 -26.04 0.37 72.25
N GLU A 478 -25.94 -0.37 73.35
CA GLU A 478 -27.11 -0.84 74.06
C GLU A 478 -28.02 0.36 74.35
N PRO A 479 -29.33 0.24 74.07
CA PRO A 479 -30.26 1.32 74.33
C PRO A 479 -30.13 1.70 75.80
N THR A 480 -29.78 2.97 76.04
CA THR A 480 -29.68 3.53 77.38
C THR A 480 -31.02 3.32 78.06
N GLU A 481 -31.06 2.49 79.11
CA GLU A 481 -32.25 2.31 79.94
C GLU A 481 -32.76 3.70 80.35
N LEU A 482 -33.94 4.05 79.86
CA LEU A 482 -34.70 5.19 80.36
C LEU A 482 -35.05 4.87 81.81
N THR A 483 -34.25 5.37 82.75
CA THR A 483 -34.58 5.39 84.17
C THR A 483 -35.90 6.12 84.34
N GLU A 484 -36.91 5.32 84.69
CA GLU A 484 -38.24 5.71 85.10
C GLU A 484 -38.15 6.37 86.49
N GLU A 485 -37.90 7.68 86.54
CA GLU A 485 -38.21 8.48 87.73
C GLU A 485 -39.64 9.02 87.61
N LEU A 486 -40.56 8.23 88.15
CA LEU A 486 -41.91 8.62 88.55
C LEU A 486 -41.88 9.06 90.02
N LEU A 487 -42.49 10.24 90.26
CA LEU A 487 -42.89 10.89 91.54
C LEU A 487 -41.93 11.87 92.21
#